data_AF-A0A8S9WFI5-F1
#
_entry.id   AF-A0A8S9WFI5-F1
#
_cell.length_a   1.000
_cell.length_b   1.000
_cell.length_c   1.000
_cell.angle_alpha   90.00
_cell.angle_beta   90.00
_cell.angle_gamma   90.00
#
_symmetry.space_group_name_H-M   'P 1'
#
loop_
_entity.id
_entity.type
_entity.pdbx_description
1 polymer ?
#
loop_
_entity_poly.entity_id
_entity_poly.type
_entity_poly.pdbx_seq_one_letter_code
_entity_poly.pdbx_strand_id
1 'polypeptide(L)'
;GGRIKVFFSKLYGSGGPVTNVEQFFDTHINVSGGAGGIRGSGKVAGSTLEAENGTAGGIGSVHNESISTYVESVPHYSAGYMISSINDTGHINNTAMILYGNITWAKTTLSGTNIYIKVRTSLNATMSDAMPWENCPAATNGQDLSELYSVSDGHRYIQWRADLTTMERSRTPILKSVNISYERGRPVISDSSGSIEFSSHYFNLPNYVLVYEHGAIIKNQTVGGELMLFAPPISITKSGTTTALTIHSVNLIGVNESAGGVFSSAVKVSYRKSALVVGGLDFHNLSFNITTAYPTAWSRWFNKTCKAAGLGPEEYKIIGSGTAAQPLSIVFYGNDSRPVNLWLKESEVDVDVEG
;
A
#
# COMPACT_ATOMS: atom_id res chain seq x y z
N GLY A 1 -26.32 7.64 30.12
CA GLY A 1 -25.02 7.56 29.42
C GLY A 1 -25.04 6.37 28.49
N GLY A 2 -24.64 6.49 27.23
CA GLY A 2 -24.93 5.49 26.21
C GLY A 2 -23.82 5.36 25.18
N ARG A 3 -23.81 4.16 24.61
CA ARG A 3 -22.67 3.51 23.99
C ARG A 3 -22.70 3.71 22.48
N ILE A 4 -21.53 3.90 21.89
CA ILE A 4 -21.29 3.58 20.48
C ILE A 4 -21.25 2.04 20.40
N LYS A 5 -22.25 1.42 19.74
CA LYS A 5 -22.21 -0.02 19.46
C LYS A 5 -21.31 -0.25 18.25
N VAL A 6 -20.12 -0.77 18.51
CA VAL A 6 -19.18 -1.24 17.50
C VAL A 6 -19.04 -2.74 17.64
N PHE A 7 -19.28 -3.47 16.55
CA PHE A 7 -18.91 -4.87 16.44
C PHE A 7 -17.49 -4.90 15.86
N PHE A 8 -16.54 -5.33 16.68
CA PHE A 8 -15.09 -5.53 16.42
C PHE A 8 -14.11 -4.35 16.68
N SER A 9 -13.29 -4.61 17.71
CA SER A 9 -12.00 -4.04 18.20
C SER A 9 -11.74 -2.53 18.30
N LYS A 10 -11.41 -2.14 19.57
CA LYS A 10 -10.65 -0.98 20.11
C LYS A 10 -11.09 0.44 19.68
N LEU A 11 -11.84 1.10 20.57
CA LEU A 11 -12.08 2.55 20.56
C LEU A 11 -10.94 3.28 21.29
N TYR A 12 -10.33 4.28 20.63
CA TYR A 12 -9.46 5.25 21.29
C TYR A 12 -10.28 6.51 21.59
N GLY A 13 -10.41 6.85 22.88
CA GLY A 13 -10.86 8.17 23.31
C GLY A 13 -9.74 9.20 23.19
N SER A 14 -10.07 10.49 23.25
CA SER A 14 -9.15 11.63 23.08
C SER A 14 -8.14 11.83 24.24
N GLY A 15 -7.61 10.76 24.83
CA GLY A 15 -6.79 10.81 26.05
C GLY A 15 -5.51 9.95 26.05
N GLY A 16 -5.04 9.45 24.90
CA GLY A 16 -3.81 8.65 24.83
C GLY A 16 -3.98 7.16 25.17
N PRO A 17 -2.90 6.36 25.07
CA PRO A 17 -2.96 4.90 25.15
C PRO A 17 -3.16 4.39 26.58
N VAL A 18 -4.11 3.48 26.77
CA VAL A 18 -4.26 2.70 28.01
C VAL A 18 -3.23 1.57 27.97
N THR A 19 -2.33 1.55 28.96
CA THR A 19 -1.05 0.83 28.91
C THR A 19 -1.04 -0.57 29.53
N ASN A 20 -2.15 -1.16 29.98
CA ASN A 20 -2.12 -2.49 30.60
C ASN A 20 -3.10 -3.48 29.96
N VAL A 21 -2.53 -4.55 29.41
CA VAL A 21 -3.19 -5.74 28.84
C VAL A 21 -3.13 -6.86 29.87
N GLU A 22 -3.76 -6.69 31.03
CA GLU A 22 -4.14 -7.78 31.94
C GLU A 22 -5.37 -7.35 32.74
N GLN A 23 -6.53 -7.38 32.09
CA GLN A 23 -7.85 -7.46 32.72
C GLN A 23 -8.88 -7.75 31.62
N PHE A 24 -8.68 -8.88 30.96
CA PHE A 24 -9.77 -9.57 30.27
C PHE A 24 -10.09 -10.78 31.15
N PHE A 25 -11.36 -10.92 31.52
CA PHE A 25 -11.93 -11.99 32.36
C PHE A 25 -11.79 -11.81 33.88
N ASP A 26 -12.40 -10.76 34.46
CA ASP A 26 -13.38 -11.01 35.52
C ASP A 26 -14.23 -9.76 35.80
N THR A 27 -15.46 -9.98 36.28
CA THR A 27 -16.49 -8.99 36.62
C THR A 27 -17.36 -8.48 35.46
N HIS A 28 -18.44 -9.21 35.20
CA HIS A 28 -19.71 -8.55 34.92
C HIS A 28 -20.04 -7.63 36.09
N ILE A 29 -20.11 -6.31 35.86
CA ILE A 29 -20.88 -5.43 36.72
C ILE A 29 -21.80 -4.58 35.87
N ASN A 30 -23.08 -4.89 36.02
CA ASN A 30 -24.20 -4.02 35.76
C ASN A 30 -23.91 -2.64 36.38
N VAL A 31 -23.96 -1.57 35.59
CA VAL A 31 -24.03 -0.20 36.14
C VAL A 31 -25.07 0.59 35.34
N SER A 32 -26.33 0.29 35.67
CA SER A 32 -27.43 1.23 35.60
C SER A 32 -27.13 2.40 36.54
N GLY A 33 -26.72 3.53 35.97
CA GLY A 33 -26.75 4.83 36.63
C GLY A 33 -27.96 5.62 36.13
N GLY A 34 -29.14 5.26 36.62
CA GLY A 34 -30.39 6.00 36.45
C GLY A 34 -31.11 6.03 37.78
N ALA A 35 -31.36 7.24 38.30
CA ALA A 35 -32.06 7.48 39.56
C ALA A 35 -33.42 6.76 39.59
N GLY A 36 -33.79 6.25 40.76
CA GLY A 36 -35.00 5.46 40.99
C GLY A 36 -36.29 6.16 40.58
N GLY A 37 -37.19 5.38 39.99
CA GLY A 37 -38.59 5.74 39.85
C GLY A 37 -39.35 5.61 41.16
N ILE A 38 -40.33 6.47 41.35
CA ILE A 38 -41.29 6.45 42.47
C ILE A 38 -42.12 5.17 42.38
N ARG A 39 -41.71 4.15 43.14
CA ARG A 39 -42.54 3.06 43.69
C ARG A 39 -41.71 2.26 44.70
N GLY A 40 -41.41 2.94 45.80
CA GLY A 40 -41.00 2.34 47.06
C GLY A 40 -41.73 3.10 48.17
N SER A 41 -42.91 2.65 48.53
CA SER A 41 -43.58 3.15 49.73
C SER A 41 -42.86 2.58 50.94
N GLY A 42 -42.13 3.39 51.70
CA GLY A 42 -41.74 3.01 53.06
C GLY A 42 -40.44 3.58 53.61
N LYS A 43 -40.45 4.85 54.04
CA LYS A 43 -40.05 5.22 55.41
C LYS A 43 -40.61 6.61 55.71
N VAL A 44 -41.69 6.68 56.47
CA VAL A 44 -41.96 7.91 57.23
C VAL A 44 -40.88 7.96 58.31
N ALA A 45 -40.18 9.09 58.42
CA ALA A 45 -39.15 9.28 59.44
C ALA A 45 -39.78 9.07 60.83
N GLY A 46 -39.35 8.00 61.54
CA GLY A 46 -39.82 7.67 62.90
C GLY A 46 -40.37 6.26 63.11
N SER A 47 -40.53 5.42 62.08
CA SER A 47 -40.99 4.02 62.26
C SER A 47 -39.84 3.04 62.52
N THR A 48 -39.99 2.18 63.53
CA THR A 48 -39.01 1.15 63.96
C THR A 48 -39.36 -0.28 63.51
N LEU A 49 -40.26 -0.47 62.53
CA LEU A 49 -40.62 -1.81 62.04
C LEU A 49 -40.18 -2.02 60.58
N GLU A 50 -39.46 -3.12 60.35
CA GLU A 50 -39.04 -3.62 59.02
C GLU A 50 -40.26 -4.22 58.29
N ALA A 51 -40.39 -3.99 56.97
CA ALA A 51 -41.47 -4.57 56.18
C ALA A 51 -41.07 -5.96 55.66
N GLU A 52 -41.88 -6.98 55.97
CA GLU A 52 -41.70 -8.35 55.47
C GLU A 52 -42.23 -8.53 54.05
N ASN A 53 -41.60 -9.45 53.31
CA ASN A 53 -41.93 -9.76 51.92
C ASN A 53 -43.16 -10.68 51.86
N GLY A 54 -44.33 -10.20 51.43
CA GLY A 54 -45.46 -11.08 51.06
C GLY A 54 -46.91 -10.68 51.37
N THR A 55 -47.24 -9.47 51.81
CA THR A 55 -48.67 -9.08 51.97
C THR A 55 -49.25 -8.38 50.75
N ALA A 56 -50.48 -8.76 50.38
CA ALA A 56 -51.26 -8.11 49.33
C ALA A 56 -51.54 -6.63 49.69
N GLY A 57 -51.12 -5.71 48.81
CA GLY A 57 -51.34 -4.27 48.99
C GLY A 57 -52.83 -3.94 48.95
N GLY A 58 -53.28 -3.17 49.94
CA GLY A 58 -54.65 -2.65 50.01
C GLY A 58 -55.03 -1.74 48.83
N ILE A 59 -56.33 -1.49 48.68
CA ILE A 59 -56.93 -0.71 47.60
C ILE A 59 -56.38 0.73 47.64
N GLY A 60 -55.48 1.06 46.70
CA GLY A 60 -54.82 2.36 46.57
C GLY A 60 -55.18 3.03 45.25
N SER A 61 -55.55 4.31 45.34
CA SER A 61 -55.98 5.20 44.27
C SER A 61 -54.99 5.26 43.09
N VAL A 62 -55.52 5.16 41.87
CA VAL A 62 -54.77 5.31 40.61
C VAL A 62 -54.44 6.79 40.42
N HIS A 63 -53.18 7.16 40.65
CA HIS A 63 -52.63 8.41 40.12
C HIS A 63 -52.24 8.18 38.66
N ASN A 64 -53.09 8.60 37.73
CA ASN A 64 -52.77 8.62 36.30
C ASN A 64 -52.00 9.90 35.99
N GLU A 65 -50.67 9.83 36.01
CA GLU A 65 -49.85 10.79 35.30
C GLU A 65 -49.62 10.29 33.87
N SER A 66 -50.23 10.99 32.92
CA SER A 66 -49.89 10.84 31.50
C SER A 66 -48.49 11.39 31.28
N ILE A 67 -47.47 10.56 31.47
CA ILE A 67 -46.11 10.88 31.03
C ILE A 67 -46.12 10.83 29.50
N SER A 68 -46.09 12.01 28.87
CA SER A 68 -45.86 12.14 27.44
C SER A 68 -44.44 11.65 27.14
N THR A 69 -44.34 10.46 26.56
CA THR A 69 -43.16 9.93 25.85
C THR A 69 -41.86 9.94 26.65
N TYR A 70 -41.56 8.81 27.28
CA TYR A 70 -40.17 8.44 27.55
C TYR A 70 -39.43 8.28 26.22
N VAL A 71 -38.60 9.27 25.86
CA VAL A 71 -37.63 9.13 24.77
C VAL A 71 -36.27 8.84 25.38
N GLU A 72 -35.91 7.56 25.42
CA GLU A 72 -34.55 7.14 25.72
C GLU A 72 -33.65 7.56 24.55
N SER A 73 -33.22 8.81 24.51
CA SER A 73 -32.14 9.22 23.62
C SER A 73 -30.92 9.46 24.48
N VAL A 74 -30.02 8.49 24.53
CA VAL A 74 -28.66 8.85 24.91
C VAL A 74 -28.10 9.67 23.75
N PRO A 75 -27.75 10.95 23.96
CA PRO A 75 -27.13 11.74 22.90
C PRO A 75 -25.80 11.09 22.48
N HIS A 76 -25.65 10.84 21.18
CA HIS A 76 -24.39 10.49 20.54
C HIS A 76 -23.46 11.71 20.53
N TYR A 77 -22.14 11.46 20.56
CA TYR A 77 -21.14 12.49 20.30
C TYR A 77 -21.28 13.02 18.87
N SER A 78 -21.03 14.31 18.67
CA SER A 78 -21.13 14.97 17.36
C SER A 78 -20.06 14.49 16.37
N ALA A 79 -18.94 13.97 16.88
CA ALA A 79 -17.90 13.34 16.08
C ALA A 79 -17.17 12.26 16.87
N GLY A 80 -16.60 11.31 16.15
CA GLY A 80 -15.71 10.28 16.67
C GLY A 80 -15.00 9.57 15.53
N TYR A 81 -14.00 8.75 15.84
CA TYR A 81 -13.30 7.98 14.82
C TYR A 81 -13.04 6.55 15.26
N MET A 82 -12.89 5.68 14.28
CA MET A 82 -12.42 4.31 14.42
C MET A 82 -11.19 4.11 13.55
N ILE A 83 -10.18 3.44 14.09
CA ILE A 83 -8.99 3.04 13.33
C ILE A 83 -8.98 1.51 13.26
N SER A 84 -8.78 0.96 12.07
CA SER A 84 -8.63 -0.49 11.88
C SER A 84 -7.40 -1.03 12.60
N SER A 85 -7.35 -2.34 12.82
CA SER A 85 -6.07 -3.00 13.05
C SER A 85 -5.14 -2.75 11.86
N ILE A 86 -3.84 -2.77 12.12
CA ILE A 86 -2.83 -2.75 11.06
C ILE A 86 -2.95 -4.08 10.32
N ASN A 87 -3.20 -4.02 9.01
CA ASN A 87 -3.28 -5.19 8.18
C ASN A 87 -1.95 -5.40 7.46
N ASP A 88 -1.38 -6.58 7.66
CA ASP A 88 -0.22 -7.06 6.92
C ASP A 88 -0.71 -7.76 5.65
N THR A 89 -0.49 -7.17 4.47
CA THR A 89 -0.89 -7.77 3.19
C THR A 89 0.00 -8.95 2.78
N GLY A 90 1.04 -9.22 3.57
CA GLY A 90 1.91 -10.38 3.49
C GLY A 90 2.92 -10.29 2.36
N HIS A 91 4.08 -10.88 2.61
CA HIS A 91 5.09 -11.16 1.61
C HIS A 91 5.25 -12.68 1.52
N ILE A 92 4.88 -13.30 0.40
CA ILE A 92 5.14 -14.74 0.22
C ILE A 92 6.62 -15.02 -0.04
N ASN A 93 7.39 -14.05 -0.58
CA ASN A 93 8.80 -14.24 -0.97
C ASN A 93 9.72 -13.04 -0.68
N ASN A 94 9.35 -12.12 0.24
CA ASN A 94 10.11 -10.92 0.61
C ASN A 94 10.48 -9.92 -0.54
N THR A 95 10.14 -10.22 -1.80
CA THR A 95 10.50 -9.47 -3.04
C THR A 95 9.32 -9.01 -3.91
N ALA A 96 8.06 -9.13 -3.45
CA ALA A 96 6.87 -8.80 -4.22
C ALA A 96 6.28 -7.44 -3.79
N MET A 97 6.02 -6.56 -4.74
CA MET A 97 5.33 -5.30 -4.46
C MET A 97 3.86 -5.56 -4.19
N ILE A 98 3.26 -4.78 -3.29
CA ILE A 98 1.81 -4.76 -3.08
C ILE A 98 1.25 -3.60 -3.89
N LEU A 99 0.40 -3.89 -4.86
CA LEU A 99 -0.31 -2.87 -5.62
C LEU A 99 -1.70 -2.74 -5.02
N TYR A 100 -2.00 -1.60 -4.42
CA TYR A 100 -3.30 -1.34 -3.83
C TYR A 100 -4.27 -0.89 -4.90
N GLY A 101 -5.41 -1.57 -4.98
CA GLY A 101 -6.48 -1.21 -5.88
C GLY A 101 -7.55 -0.39 -5.17
N ASN A 102 -8.80 -0.61 -5.55
CA ASN A 102 -9.93 0.16 -5.05
C ASN A 102 -10.26 -0.13 -3.59
N ILE A 103 -10.65 0.93 -2.88
CA ILE A 103 -11.34 0.82 -1.59
C ILE A 103 -12.85 0.92 -1.78
N THR A 104 -13.60 0.04 -1.13
CA THR A 104 -15.05 0.10 -1.07
C THR A 104 -15.54 -0.06 0.36
N TRP A 105 -16.70 0.51 0.70
CA TRP A 105 -17.32 0.29 2.00
C TRP A 105 -18.83 0.34 1.93
N ALA A 106 -19.46 -0.41 2.83
CA ALA A 106 -20.89 -0.40 3.03
C ALA A 106 -21.23 0.48 4.25
N LYS A 107 -22.12 1.47 4.06
CA LYS A 107 -22.57 2.37 5.12
C LYS A 107 -24.08 2.57 5.14
N THR A 108 -24.60 2.98 6.29
CA THR A 108 -25.94 3.53 6.45
C THR A 108 -25.83 4.89 7.12
N THR A 109 -26.16 5.93 6.38
CA THR A 109 -26.15 7.32 6.85
C THR A 109 -27.58 7.83 6.89
N LEU A 110 -28.00 8.30 8.05
CA LEU A 110 -29.23 9.09 8.17
C LEU A 110 -28.93 10.54 7.78
N SER A 111 -29.98 11.33 7.51
CA SER A 111 -29.82 12.78 7.27
C SER A 111 -29.00 13.41 8.41
N GLY A 112 -28.12 14.36 8.08
CA GLY A 112 -27.25 15.03 9.05
C GLY A 112 -26.14 14.16 9.67
N THR A 113 -25.89 12.95 9.15
CA THR A 113 -24.76 12.09 9.55
C THR A 113 -23.81 11.84 8.39
N ASN A 114 -22.52 11.66 8.66
CA ASN A 114 -21.54 11.36 7.62
C ASN A 114 -20.43 10.39 8.08
N ILE A 115 -19.80 9.72 7.11
CA ILE A 115 -18.62 8.87 7.31
C ILE A 115 -17.60 9.23 6.23
N TYR A 116 -16.40 9.61 6.69
CA TYR A 116 -15.22 9.81 5.84
C TYR A 116 -14.22 8.70 6.12
N ILE A 117 -13.73 8.04 5.08
CA ILE A 117 -12.69 7.01 5.21
C ILE A 117 -11.37 7.61 4.77
N LYS A 118 -10.33 7.45 5.59
CA LYS A 118 -8.95 7.77 5.27
C LYS A 118 -8.14 6.47 5.27
N VAL A 119 -7.12 6.40 4.43
CA VAL A 119 -6.25 5.23 4.32
C VAL A 119 -4.81 5.71 4.38
N ARG A 120 -3.93 4.87 4.94
CA ARG A 120 -2.48 5.10 4.87
C ARG A 120 -1.74 3.78 4.81
N THR A 121 -0.56 3.79 4.23
CA THR A 121 0.32 2.61 4.17
C THR A 121 1.68 2.90 4.77
N SER A 122 2.43 1.84 5.08
CA SER A 122 3.78 1.92 5.65
C SER A 122 4.56 0.63 5.43
N LEU A 123 5.88 0.74 5.51
CA LEU A 123 6.79 -0.42 5.48
C LEU A 123 6.94 -1.08 6.84
N ASN A 124 6.76 -0.32 7.93
CA ASN A 124 6.92 -0.80 9.28
C ASN A 124 5.61 -1.34 9.86
N ALA A 125 5.69 -2.48 10.56
CA ALA A 125 4.55 -3.10 11.23
C ALA A 125 3.88 -2.20 12.29
N THR A 126 4.58 -1.15 12.75
CA THR A 126 4.10 -0.16 13.72
C THR A 126 3.45 1.06 13.07
N MET A 127 3.51 1.21 11.75
CA MET A 127 3.07 2.40 11.00
C MET A 127 3.83 3.69 11.38
N SER A 128 5.08 3.59 11.85
CA SER A 128 5.88 4.74 12.31
C SER A 128 6.28 5.73 11.21
N ASP A 129 6.44 5.24 9.99
CA ASP A 129 6.72 5.99 8.76
C ASP A 129 5.45 6.37 7.99
N ALA A 130 4.27 5.95 8.46
CA ALA A 130 3.01 6.26 7.79
C ALA A 130 2.65 7.74 7.95
N MET A 131 1.99 8.30 6.93
CA MET A 131 1.46 9.65 6.99
C MET A 131 0.55 9.85 8.23
N PRO A 132 0.69 10.98 8.97
CA PRO A 132 -0.23 11.29 10.06
C PRO A 132 -1.67 11.43 9.56
N TRP A 133 -2.65 10.95 10.34
CA TRP A 133 -4.07 10.93 9.94
C TRP A 133 -4.65 12.30 9.58
N GLU A 134 -4.14 13.37 10.18
CA GLU A 134 -4.60 14.74 9.90
C GLU A 134 -4.21 15.21 8.50
N ASN A 135 -3.13 14.65 7.95
CA ASN A 135 -2.68 14.93 6.58
C ASN A 135 -3.21 13.91 5.57
N CYS A 136 -3.86 12.83 6.00
CA CYS A 136 -4.42 11.85 5.09
C CYS A 136 -5.71 12.40 4.44
N PRO A 137 -5.80 12.42 3.11
CA PRO A 137 -7.01 12.81 2.40
C PRO A 137 -8.13 11.78 2.62
N ALA A 138 -9.37 12.24 2.56
CA ALA A 138 -10.52 11.35 2.57
C ALA A 138 -10.65 10.64 1.21
N ALA A 139 -10.76 9.32 1.23
CA ALA A 139 -11.04 8.52 0.06
C ALA A 139 -12.51 8.64 -0.36
N THR A 140 -12.77 8.38 -1.63
CA THR A 140 -14.12 8.20 -2.20
C THR A 140 -14.45 6.71 -2.31
N ASN A 141 -15.73 6.34 -2.16
CA ASN A 141 -16.14 4.94 -2.24
C ASN A 141 -15.98 4.43 -3.68
N GLY A 142 -15.15 3.39 -3.87
CA GLY A 142 -14.74 2.88 -5.18
C GLY A 142 -13.47 3.51 -5.74
N GLN A 143 -12.83 4.46 -5.04
CA GLN A 143 -11.60 5.11 -5.50
C GLN A 143 -10.41 4.13 -5.51
N ASP A 144 -9.55 4.25 -6.52
CA ASP A 144 -8.25 3.60 -6.57
C ASP A 144 -7.32 4.22 -5.52
N LEU A 145 -6.81 3.40 -4.60
CA LEU A 145 -5.96 3.87 -3.51
C LEU A 145 -4.58 4.32 -4.00
N SER A 146 -4.10 3.84 -5.15
CA SER A 146 -2.82 4.27 -5.73
C SER A 146 -2.79 5.78 -6.06
N GLU A 147 -3.96 6.40 -6.24
CA GLU A 147 -4.10 7.85 -6.45
C GLU A 147 -4.06 8.68 -5.15
N LEU A 148 -4.18 8.05 -3.98
CA LEU A 148 -4.12 8.75 -2.70
C LEU A 148 -2.67 8.90 -2.25
N TYR A 149 -2.19 10.14 -2.12
CA TYR A 149 -0.81 10.43 -1.69
C TYR A 149 -0.44 9.96 -0.26
N SER A 150 -1.40 9.45 0.50
CA SER A 150 -1.19 8.82 1.82
C SER A 150 -0.96 7.30 1.73
N VAL A 151 -1.15 6.74 0.53
CA VAL A 151 -0.96 5.35 0.17
C VAL A 151 0.22 5.31 -0.80
N SER A 152 1.02 4.27 -0.69
CA SER A 152 2.10 3.98 -1.62
C SER A 152 2.09 2.50 -1.93
N ASP A 153 2.03 2.20 -3.22
CA ASP A 153 2.22 0.85 -3.73
C ASP A 153 3.63 0.36 -3.40
N GLY A 154 3.75 -0.87 -2.93
CA GLY A 154 4.99 -1.44 -2.40
C GLY A 154 5.04 -1.49 -0.88
N HIS A 155 4.26 -0.66 -0.18
CA HIS A 155 4.13 -0.75 1.28
C HIS A 155 3.38 -2.02 1.68
N ARG A 156 3.84 -2.67 2.76
CA ARG A 156 3.31 -3.95 3.25
C ARG A 156 2.13 -3.78 4.20
N TYR A 157 2.18 -2.73 5.01
CA TYR A 157 1.20 -2.50 6.06
C TYR A 157 0.22 -1.44 5.61
N ILE A 158 -1.07 -1.72 5.80
CA ILE A 158 -2.15 -0.78 5.49
C ILE A 158 -3.07 -0.64 6.68
N GLN A 159 -3.57 0.57 6.88
CA GLN A 159 -4.53 0.89 7.92
C GLN A 159 -5.54 1.90 7.37
N TRP A 160 -6.79 1.78 7.80
CA TRP A 160 -7.82 2.77 7.49
C TRP A 160 -8.41 3.37 8.78
N ARG A 161 -8.91 4.59 8.66
CA ARG A 161 -9.63 5.32 9.71
C ARG A 161 -10.96 5.79 9.18
N ALA A 162 -12.02 5.56 9.92
CA ALA A 162 -13.34 6.10 9.66
C ALA A 162 -13.59 7.27 10.62
N ASP A 163 -13.80 8.47 10.09
CA ASP A 163 -14.28 9.62 10.84
C ASP A 163 -15.82 9.68 10.70
N LEU A 164 -16.52 9.57 11.83
CA LEU A 164 -17.98 9.56 11.92
C LEU A 164 -18.45 10.90 12.49
N THR A 165 -19.43 11.52 11.86
CA THR A 165 -20.00 12.80 12.33
C THR A 165 -21.52 12.77 12.34
N THR A 166 -22.11 13.56 13.23
CA THR A 166 -23.54 13.82 13.30
C THR A 166 -23.82 15.25 13.75
N MET A 167 -24.76 15.92 13.07
CA MET A 167 -25.33 17.19 13.52
C MET A 167 -26.50 16.98 14.48
N GLU A 168 -27.07 15.77 14.53
CA GLU A 168 -28.18 15.41 15.41
C GLU A 168 -27.78 14.32 16.38
N ARG A 169 -27.72 14.64 17.67
CA ARG A 169 -27.26 13.69 18.70
C ARG A 169 -28.18 12.48 18.90
N SER A 170 -29.38 12.47 18.33
CA SER A 170 -30.26 11.29 18.31
C SER A 170 -29.92 10.29 17.20
N ARG A 171 -28.95 10.59 16.34
CA ARG A 171 -28.58 9.77 15.17
C ARG A 171 -27.08 9.56 15.12
N THR A 172 -26.67 8.37 14.67
CA THR A 172 -25.27 8.04 14.39
C THR A 172 -25.20 7.34 13.03
N PRO A 173 -24.17 7.62 12.21
CA PRO A 173 -23.94 6.83 11.02
C PRO A 173 -23.42 5.43 11.40
N ILE A 174 -23.67 4.44 10.53
CA ILE A 174 -23.25 3.05 10.73
C ILE A 174 -22.33 2.65 9.58
N LEU A 175 -21.09 2.28 9.91
CA LEU A 175 -20.16 1.61 8.99
C LEU A 175 -20.34 0.09 9.14
N LYS A 176 -20.60 -0.62 8.04
CA LYS A 176 -20.85 -2.06 8.04
C LYS A 176 -19.61 -2.87 7.68
N SER A 177 -18.90 -2.45 6.63
CA SER A 177 -17.68 -3.10 6.16
C SER A 177 -16.82 -2.13 5.38
N VAL A 178 -15.51 -2.40 5.36
CA VAL A 178 -14.52 -1.75 4.50
C VAL A 178 -13.74 -2.85 3.82
N ASN A 179 -13.67 -2.82 2.50
CA ASN A 179 -12.95 -3.75 1.66
C ASN A 179 -11.88 -2.99 0.88
N ILE A 180 -10.65 -3.48 0.89
CA ILE A 180 -9.55 -2.93 0.11
C ILE A 180 -9.04 -4.06 -0.77
N SER A 181 -9.05 -3.87 -2.09
CA SER A 181 -8.39 -4.79 -3.00
C SER A 181 -6.90 -4.49 -3.08
N TYR A 182 -6.11 -5.53 -3.26
CA TYR A 182 -4.69 -5.41 -3.57
C TYR A 182 -4.26 -6.65 -4.34
N GLU A 183 -3.23 -6.48 -5.14
CA GLU A 183 -2.57 -7.58 -5.84
C GLU A 183 -1.07 -7.58 -5.57
N ARG A 184 -0.44 -8.69 -5.95
CA ARG A 184 0.99 -8.90 -5.73
C ARG A 184 1.70 -8.70 -7.06
N GLY A 185 2.36 -7.55 -7.18
CA GLY A 185 3.22 -7.22 -8.30
C GLY A 185 4.67 -7.65 -8.07
N ARG A 186 5.48 -7.49 -9.11
CA ARG A 186 6.93 -7.37 -9.00
C ARG A 186 7.30 -6.01 -9.58
N PRO A 187 8.38 -5.36 -9.11
CA PRO A 187 8.99 -4.29 -9.89
C PRO A 187 9.55 -4.94 -11.15
N VAL A 188 8.72 -5.06 -12.18
CA VAL A 188 9.16 -5.47 -13.51
C VAL A 188 9.63 -4.17 -14.14
N ILE A 189 10.95 -4.00 -14.27
CA ILE A 189 11.47 -3.10 -15.30
C ILE A 189 11.05 -3.81 -16.57
N SER A 190 9.95 -3.34 -17.17
CA SER A 190 9.22 -3.84 -18.35
C SER A 190 9.74 -5.12 -19.01
N ASP A 191 8.82 -5.99 -19.43
CA ASP A 191 9.01 -6.81 -20.62
C ASP A 191 9.35 -5.89 -21.81
N SER A 192 10.60 -5.40 -21.94
CA SER A 192 10.96 -4.51 -23.03
C SER A 192 10.92 -5.33 -24.30
N SER A 193 10.00 -4.96 -25.17
CA SER A 193 9.58 -5.80 -26.29
C SER A 193 10.33 -5.49 -27.58
N GLY A 194 11.22 -4.49 -27.58
CA GLY A 194 11.94 -4.04 -28.76
C GLY A 194 13.44 -3.86 -28.57
N SER A 195 14.20 -4.20 -29.60
CA SER A 195 15.63 -3.96 -29.73
C SER A 195 15.94 -3.38 -31.10
N ILE A 196 16.96 -2.53 -31.20
CA ILE A 196 17.50 -2.09 -32.49
C ILE A 196 18.80 -2.85 -32.71
N GLU A 197 18.89 -3.57 -33.83
CA GLU A 197 20.06 -4.35 -34.19
C GLU A 197 20.76 -3.78 -35.43
N PHE A 198 22.07 -3.62 -35.33
CA PHE A 198 22.95 -3.34 -36.46
C PHE A 198 23.95 -4.48 -36.62
N SER A 199 23.90 -5.16 -37.77
CA SER A 199 24.78 -6.26 -38.12
C SER A 199 25.84 -5.82 -39.15
N SER A 200 27.11 -5.81 -38.73
CA SER A 200 28.21 -5.44 -39.62
C SER A 200 28.62 -6.59 -40.54
N HIS A 201 29.01 -6.28 -41.77
CA HIS A 201 29.55 -7.25 -42.73
C HIS A 201 30.89 -6.74 -43.29
N TYR A 202 31.99 -7.08 -42.63
CA TYR A 202 33.34 -6.68 -43.05
C TYR A 202 34.07 -7.83 -43.74
N PHE A 203 34.82 -7.52 -44.79
CA PHE A 203 35.67 -8.51 -45.48
C PHE A 203 36.92 -8.90 -44.67
N ASN A 204 37.53 -7.93 -43.98
CA ASN A 204 38.84 -8.07 -43.35
C ASN A 204 38.83 -7.88 -41.83
N LEU A 205 37.67 -7.58 -41.25
CA LEU A 205 37.49 -7.41 -39.80
C LEU A 205 36.43 -8.40 -39.31
N PRO A 206 36.50 -8.85 -38.04
CA PRO A 206 35.44 -9.68 -37.48
C PRO A 206 34.11 -8.94 -37.50
N ASN A 207 33.08 -9.60 -38.03
CA ASN A 207 31.71 -9.13 -37.93
C ASN A 207 31.33 -8.94 -36.45
N TYR A 208 30.56 -7.92 -36.19
CA TYR A 208 29.93 -7.66 -34.91
C TYR A 208 28.46 -7.29 -35.10
N VAL A 209 27.72 -7.52 -34.04
CA VAL A 209 26.35 -7.04 -33.89
C VAL A 209 26.36 -5.96 -32.81
N LEU A 210 25.80 -4.79 -33.10
CA LEU A 210 25.45 -3.79 -32.09
C LEU A 210 23.97 -3.90 -31.81
N VAL A 211 23.62 -4.07 -30.55
CA VAL A 211 22.23 -4.11 -30.09
C VAL A 211 22.00 -2.98 -29.11
N TYR A 212 20.94 -2.21 -29.36
CA TYR A 212 20.33 -1.37 -28.34
C TYR A 212 19.17 -2.14 -27.69
N GLU A 213 19.22 -2.34 -26.38
CA GLU A 213 18.13 -2.93 -25.60
C GLU A 213 18.10 -2.33 -24.18
N HIS A 214 16.90 -2.03 -23.66
CA HIS A 214 16.70 -1.44 -22.32
C HIS A 214 17.58 -0.20 -22.01
N GLY A 215 17.91 0.60 -23.03
CA GLY A 215 18.81 1.76 -22.88
C GLY A 215 20.30 1.44 -22.85
N ALA A 216 20.69 0.16 -22.85
CA ALA A 216 22.08 -0.27 -23.00
C ALA A 216 22.42 -0.44 -24.48
N ILE A 217 23.70 -0.26 -24.82
CA ILE A 217 24.24 -0.66 -26.13
C ILE A 217 25.25 -1.77 -25.89
N ILE A 218 25.00 -2.91 -26.53
CA ILE A 218 25.78 -4.14 -26.41
C ILE A 218 26.43 -4.44 -27.75
N LYS A 219 27.73 -4.74 -27.71
CA LYS A 219 28.46 -5.27 -28.84
C LYS A 219 28.64 -6.77 -28.64
N ASN A 220 28.23 -7.56 -29.63
CA ASN A 220 28.48 -8.99 -29.67
C ASN A 220 29.43 -9.33 -30.83
N GLN A 221 30.50 -10.05 -30.53
CA GLN A 221 31.47 -10.52 -31.52
C GLN A 221 31.76 -12.00 -31.33
N THR A 222 31.90 -12.73 -32.44
CA THR A 222 32.27 -14.16 -32.46
C THR A 222 33.57 -14.42 -31.71
N VAL A 223 34.50 -13.46 -31.73
CA VAL A 223 35.75 -13.48 -30.97
C VAL A 223 35.74 -12.28 -30.03
N GLY A 224 35.68 -12.54 -28.71
CA GLY A 224 35.59 -11.50 -27.67
C GLY A 224 34.29 -11.52 -26.86
N GLY A 225 33.25 -12.16 -27.39
CA GLY A 225 31.96 -12.34 -26.72
C GLY A 225 31.16 -11.03 -26.60
N GLU A 226 30.25 -11.02 -25.64
CA GLU A 226 29.33 -9.90 -25.39
C GLU A 226 29.98 -8.84 -24.48
N LEU A 227 29.86 -7.58 -24.88
CA LEU A 227 30.35 -6.42 -24.14
C LEU A 227 29.32 -5.29 -24.14
N MET A 228 28.92 -4.82 -22.96
CA MET A 228 28.13 -3.60 -22.83
C MET A 228 29.03 -2.38 -23.05
N LEU A 229 28.82 -1.66 -24.16
CA LEU A 229 29.56 -0.45 -24.53
C LEU A 229 29.02 0.78 -23.80
N PHE A 230 27.70 0.89 -23.75
CA PHE A 230 27.01 1.98 -23.05
C PHE A 230 26.10 1.38 -21.99
N ALA A 231 26.26 1.86 -20.76
CA ALA A 231 25.46 1.44 -19.64
C ALA A 231 23.99 1.85 -19.85
N PRO A 232 23.03 1.02 -19.38
CA PRO A 232 21.65 1.45 -19.29
C PRO A 232 21.54 2.64 -18.33
N PRO A 233 20.46 3.44 -18.42
CA PRO A 233 20.19 4.55 -17.51
C PRO A 233 19.69 4.03 -16.14
N ILE A 234 20.56 3.26 -15.49
CA ILE A 234 20.39 2.65 -14.16
C ILE A 234 21.55 3.12 -13.31
N SER A 235 21.23 3.77 -12.19
CA SER A 235 22.19 4.16 -11.17
C SER A 235 21.96 3.35 -9.90
N ILE A 236 23.05 2.87 -9.31
CA ILE A 236 23.05 2.13 -8.05
C ILE A 236 24.05 2.83 -7.14
N THR A 237 23.58 3.27 -5.98
CA THR A 237 24.43 3.92 -4.98
C THR A 237 24.12 3.39 -3.60
N LYS A 238 25.08 3.50 -2.70
CA LYS A 238 24.92 3.17 -1.29
C LYS A 238 25.20 4.40 -0.47
N SER A 239 24.22 4.82 0.33
CA SER A 239 24.34 5.97 1.24
C SER A 239 24.08 5.50 2.67
N GLY A 240 25.14 5.39 3.46
CA GLY A 240 25.07 4.75 4.77
C GLY A 240 24.64 3.28 4.65
N THR A 241 23.49 2.94 5.22
CA THR A 241 22.91 1.58 5.17
C THR A 241 21.89 1.39 4.05
N THR A 242 21.48 2.46 3.37
CA THR A 242 20.45 2.41 2.33
C THR A 242 21.09 2.18 0.96
N THR A 243 20.54 1.22 0.22
CA THR A 243 20.87 1.01 -1.20
C THR A 243 19.85 1.77 -2.04
N ALA A 244 20.28 2.77 -2.81
CA ALA A 244 19.40 3.55 -3.66
C ALA A 244 19.58 3.16 -5.13
N LEU A 245 18.45 2.86 -5.77
CA LEU A 245 18.35 2.57 -7.20
C LEU A 245 17.53 3.64 -7.90
N THR A 246 18.09 4.19 -8.97
CA THR A 246 17.39 5.09 -9.88
C THR A 246 17.39 4.46 -11.26
N ILE A 247 16.20 4.16 -11.78
CA ILE A 247 16.03 3.42 -13.02
C ILE A 247 15.13 4.22 -13.96
N HIS A 248 15.63 4.42 -15.18
CA HIS A 248 14.84 4.92 -16.29
C HIS A 248 14.64 3.80 -17.32
N SER A 249 13.54 3.06 -17.23
CA SER A 249 13.25 2.03 -18.24
C SER A 249 12.89 2.69 -19.57
N VAL A 250 13.42 2.15 -20.66
CA VAL A 250 13.07 2.55 -22.03
C VAL A 250 12.44 1.35 -22.72
N ASN A 251 11.13 1.43 -22.97
CA ASN A 251 10.40 0.44 -23.74
C ASN A 251 10.34 0.89 -25.20
N LEU A 252 11.02 0.14 -26.08
CA LEU A 252 10.93 0.35 -27.51
C LEU A 252 9.70 -0.36 -28.06
N ILE A 253 8.84 0.39 -28.73
CA ILE A 253 7.69 -0.10 -29.46
C ILE A 253 7.86 0.21 -30.95
N GLY A 254 7.18 -0.54 -31.80
CA GLY A 254 7.28 -0.40 -33.25
C GLY A 254 6.95 -1.70 -33.94
N VAL A 255 7.07 -1.71 -35.26
CA VAL A 255 6.94 -2.92 -36.07
C VAL A 255 8.32 -3.57 -36.21
N ASN A 256 8.37 -4.90 -36.21
CA ASN A 256 9.62 -5.61 -36.47
C ASN A 256 9.97 -5.46 -37.96
N GLU A 257 10.95 -4.62 -38.25
CA GLU A 257 11.41 -4.31 -39.60
C GLU A 257 12.92 -4.46 -39.72
N SER A 258 13.38 -4.82 -40.92
CA SER A 258 14.80 -4.94 -41.24
C SER A 258 15.08 -4.25 -42.57
N ALA A 259 16.06 -3.36 -42.58
CA ALA A 259 16.58 -2.75 -43.79
C ALA A 259 18.02 -3.20 -44.04
N GLY A 260 18.34 -3.47 -45.31
CA GLY A 260 19.68 -3.85 -45.75
C GLY A 260 19.86 -3.57 -47.23
N GLY A 261 21.10 -3.34 -47.68
CA GLY A 261 21.41 -3.03 -49.07
C GLY A 261 22.31 -1.80 -49.20
N VAL A 262 22.35 -1.23 -50.42
CA VAL A 262 23.22 -0.09 -50.78
C VAL A 262 22.55 1.27 -50.49
N PHE A 263 21.23 1.28 -50.32
CA PHE A 263 20.47 2.49 -50.02
C PHE A 263 20.48 2.81 -48.53
N SER A 264 20.40 4.10 -48.20
CA SER A 264 20.32 4.56 -46.82
C SER A 264 18.89 4.50 -46.31
N SER A 265 18.64 3.72 -45.28
CA SER A 265 17.41 3.79 -44.48
C SER A 265 17.66 4.64 -43.24
N ALA A 266 16.66 5.42 -42.84
CA ALA A 266 16.70 6.22 -41.63
C ALA A 266 15.93 5.51 -40.51
N VAL A 267 16.55 5.42 -39.33
CA VAL A 267 15.85 4.99 -38.12
C VAL A 267 15.24 6.23 -37.48
N LYS A 268 13.92 6.28 -37.42
CA LYS A 268 13.18 7.36 -36.78
C LYS A 268 12.75 6.93 -35.39
N VAL A 269 12.92 7.84 -34.44
CA VAL A 269 12.65 7.61 -33.03
C VAL A 269 11.72 8.71 -32.53
N SER A 270 10.57 8.32 -31.99
CA SER A 270 9.53 9.25 -31.52
C SER A 270 9.16 8.97 -30.07
N TYR A 271 9.28 9.97 -29.20
CA TYR A 271 8.79 9.86 -27.82
C TYR A 271 7.26 9.74 -27.81
N ARG A 272 6.73 8.78 -27.04
CA ARG A 272 5.28 8.60 -26.89
C ARG A 272 4.78 9.11 -25.54
N LYS A 273 5.27 8.53 -24.45
CA LYS A 273 4.88 8.90 -23.08
C LYS A 273 5.92 8.43 -22.08
N SER A 274 5.81 8.92 -20.85
CA SER A 274 6.54 8.40 -19.70
C SER A 274 5.70 8.48 -18.45
N ALA A 275 5.92 7.56 -17.51
CA ALA A 275 5.22 7.47 -16.24
C ALA A 275 6.21 7.19 -15.12
N LEU A 276 6.03 7.86 -13.98
CA LEU A 276 6.71 7.51 -12.75
C LEU A 276 5.98 6.30 -12.14
N VAL A 277 6.66 5.17 -12.07
CA VAL A 277 6.10 3.93 -11.51
C VAL A 277 6.36 3.87 -10.01
N VAL A 278 7.56 4.29 -9.57
CA VAL A 278 7.92 4.32 -8.15
C VAL A 278 8.67 5.61 -7.85
N GLY A 279 8.18 6.39 -6.88
CA GLY A 279 8.68 7.71 -6.52
C GLY A 279 9.69 7.76 -5.37
N GLY A 280 10.62 6.81 -5.27
CA GLY A 280 11.62 6.78 -4.20
C GLY A 280 11.13 6.07 -2.95
N LEU A 281 10.52 4.88 -3.11
CA LEU A 281 10.00 4.07 -2.02
C LEU A 281 11.05 3.08 -1.52
N ASP A 282 11.01 2.77 -0.23
CA ASP A 282 11.89 1.80 0.40
C ASP A 282 11.31 0.39 0.33
N PHE A 283 12.17 -0.61 0.18
CA PHE A 283 11.82 -2.01 0.09
C PHE A 283 12.72 -2.85 0.99
N HIS A 284 12.18 -3.93 1.54
CA HIS A 284 13.01 -4.93 2.22
C HIS A 284 13.85 -5.67 1.20
N ASN A 285 13.24 -6.49 0.34
CA ASN A 285 13.97 -6.99 -0.83
C ASN A 285 13.31 -6.50 -2.10
N LEU A 286 14.13 -6.33 -3.13
CA LEU A 286 13.72 -5.84 -4.41
C LEU A 286 14.28 -6.76 -5.49
N SER A 287 13.46 -7.16 -6.46
CA SER A 287 13.92 -7.98 -7.56
C SER A 287 13.49 -7.38 -8.88
N PHE A 288 14.45 -7.23 -9.78
CA PHE A 288 14.23 -6.79 -11.14
C PHE A 288 14.47 -7.95 -12.09
N ASN A 289 13.57 -8.14 -13.04
CA ASN A 289 13.70 -9.19 -14.03
C ASN A 289 13.95 -8.54 -15.39
N ILE A 290 14.96 -9.02 -16.11
CA ILE A 290 15.32 -8.57 -17.45
C ILE A 290 15.27 -9.78 -18.40
N THR A 291 14.46 -9.66 -19.44
CA THR A 291 14.50 -10.56 -20.60
C THR A 291 15.48 -9.96 -21.61
N THR A 292 16.50 -10.74 -21.97
CA THR A 292 17.62 -10.29 -22.82
C THR A 292 18.28 -11.50 -23.49
N ALA A 293 18.71 -11.32 -24.75
CA ALA A 293 19.55 -12.30 -25.45
C ALA A 293 21.03 -12.24 -25.01
N TYR A 294 21.41 -11.26 -24.18
CA TYR A 294 22.78 -10.95 -23.78
C TYR A 294 22.99 -10.99 -22.25
N PRO A 295 22.58 -12.07 -21.56
CA PRO A 295 22.60 -12.14 -20.10
C PRO A 295 24.00 -12.01 -19.50
N THR A 296 25.05 -12.39 -20.26
CA THR A 296 26.43 -12.32 -19.79
C THR A 296 26.91 -10.87 -19.71
N ALA A 297 26.60 -10.06 -20.72
CA ALA A 297 26.91 -8.62 -20.71
C ALA A 297 26.22 -7.91 -19.54
N TRP A 298 24.92 -8.15 -19.34
CA TRP A 298 24.14 -7.59 -18.24
C TRP A 298 24.66 -8.02 -16.87
N SER A 299 24.91 -9.31 -16.68
CA SER A 299 25.43 -9.84 -15.41
C SER A 299 26.79 -9.23 -15.07
N ARG A 300 27.72 -9.14 -16.04
CA ARG A 300 29.01 -8.49 -15.84
C ARG A 300 28.86 -7.02 -15.47
N TRP A 301 28.00 -6.29 -16.17
CA TRP A 301 27.76 -4.88 -15.90
C TRP A 301 27.18 -4.67 -14.49
N PHE A 302 26.08 -5.33 -14.13
CA PHE A 302 25.47 -5.22 -12.80
C PHE A 302 26.46 -5.60 -11.71
N ASN A 303 27.21 -6.69 -11.89
CA ASN A 303 28.21 -7.11 -10.90
C ASN A 303 29.31 -6.06 -10.70
N LYS A 304 29.74 -5.40 -11.79
CA LYS A 304 30.70 -4.29 -11.72
C LYS A 304 30.10 -3.06 -11.04
N THR A 305 28.90 -2.66 -11.43
CA THR A 305 28.20 -1.48 -10.91
C THR A 305 27.87 -1.63 -9.42
N CYS A 306 27.33 -2.78 -8.99
CA CYS A 306 27.03 -3.04 -7.58
C CYS A 306 28.32 -3.03 -6.73
N LYS A 307 29.40 -3.65 -7.19
CA LYS A 307 30.70 -3.61 -6.49
C LYS A 307 31.25 -2.19 -6.39
N ALA A 308 31.15 -1.41 -7.46
CA ALA A 308 31.57 -0.01 -7.46
C ALA A 308 30.74 0.85 -6.50
N ALA A 309 29.46 0.51 -6.29
CA ALA A 309 28.59 1.12 -5.30
C ALA A 309 28.87 0.66 -3.85
N GLY A 310 29.81 -0.28 -3.64
CA GLY A 310 30.14 -0.81 -2.32
C GLY A 310 29.18 -1.86 -1.78
N LEU A 311 28.43 -2.53 -2.67
CA LEU A 311 27.54 -3.63 -2.32
C LEU A 311 28.31 -4.96 -2.25
N GLY A 312 28.07 -5.72 -1.18
CA GLY A 312 28.62 -7.06 -0.98
C GLY A 312 27.71 -8.20 -1.49
N PRO A 313 28.21 -9.45 -1.48
CA PRO A 313 27.44 -10.63 -1.91
C PRO A 313 26.17 -10.90 -1.08
N GLU A 314 26.10 -10.40 0.16
CA GLU A 314 24.94 -10.51 1.04
C GLU A 314 23.86 -9.46 0.75
N GLU A 315 24.18 -8.45 -0.07
CA GLU A 315 23.29 -7.31 -0.36
C GLU A 315 22.67 -7.40 -1.75
N TYR A 316 23.25 -8.19 -2.66
CA TYR A 316 22.64 -8.46 -3.95
C TYR A 316 23.04 -9.82 -4.52
N LYS A 317 22.20 -10.34 -5.40
CA LYS A 317 22.44 -11.56 -6.17
C LYS A 317 21.90 -11.43 -7.58
N ILE A 318 22.62 -12.00 -8.54
CA ILE A 318 22.17 -12.10 -9.94
C ILE A 318 21.92 -13.58 -10.22
N ILE A 319 20.73 -13.92 -10.73
CA ILE A 319 20.31 -15.29 -11.05
C ILE A 319 19.57 -15.32 -12.39
N GLY A 320 19.45 -16.50 -13.00
CA GLY A 320 18.71 -16.68 -14.25
C GLY A 320 19.58 -16.61 -15.51
N SER A 321 18.95 -16.79 -16.66
CA SER A 321 19.60 -16.95 -17.97
C SER A 321 19.16 -15.92 -19.02
N GLY A 322 18.31 -14.97 -18.66
CA GLY A 322 17.84 -13.90 -19.57
C GLY A 322 16.67 -14.29 -20.47
N THR A 323 16.16 -15.53 -20.39
CA THR A 323 15.04 -15.99 -21.23
C THR A 323 13.69 -15.61 -20.63
N ALA A 324 12.61 -15.59 -21.41
CA ALA A 324 11.27 -15.33 -20.87
C ALA A 324 10.85 -16.31 -19.75
N ALA A 325 11.27 -17.58 -19.84
CA ALA A 325 11.01 -18.60 -18.81
C ALA A 325 11.94 -18.50 -17.60
N GLN A 326 13.15 -17.94 -17.78
CA GLN A 326 14.15 -17.74 -16.73
C GLN A 326 14.84 -16.38 -16.93
N PRO A 327 14.14 -15.27 -16.63
CA PRO A 327 14.68 -13.94 -16.85
C PRO A 327 15.92 -13.73 -15.99
N LEU A 328 16.81 -12.84 -16.43
CA LEU A 328 17.94 -12.43 -15.61
C LEU A 328 17.38 -11.59 -14.45
N SER A 329 17.39 -12.17 -13.26
CA SER A 329 16.85 -11.55 -12.06
C SER A 329 17.97 -10.98 -11.20
N ILE A 330 17.91 -9.66 -10.95
CA ILE A 330 18.80 -8.94 -10.07
C ILE A 330 18.04 -8.68 -8.77
N VAL A 331 18.47 -9.37 -7.71
CA VAL A 331 17.85 -9.32 -6.40
C VAL A 331 18.72 -8.46 -5.49
N PHE A 332 18.12 -7.45 -4.86
CA PHE A 332 18.72 -6.65 -3.79
C PHE A 332 18.08 -7.06 -2.47
N TYR A 333 18.92 -7.30 -1.47
CA TYR A 333 18.50 -7.73 -0.13
C TYR A 333 18.63 -6.60 0.87
N GLY A 334 17.57 -6.37 1.61
CA GLY A 334 17.46 -5.32 2.62
C GLY A 334 16.49 -5.71 3.73
N ASN A 335 16.24 -4.77 4.63
CA ASN A 335 15.36 -4.93 5.79
C ASN A 335 15.09 -3.55 6.42
N ASP A 336 14.42 -3.52 7.58
CA ASP A 336 14.06 -2.29 8.30
C ASP A 336 15.28 -1.36 8.60
N SER A 337 16.49 -1.92 8.74
CA SER A 337 17.73 -1.18 9.06
C SER A 337 18.60 -0.84 7.84
N ARG A 338 18.37 -1.53 6.71
CA ARG A 338 19.08 -1.35 5.44
C ARG A 338 18.10 -1.47 4.27
N PRO A 339 17.20 -0.50 4.09
CA PRO A 339 16.21 -0.57 3.03
C PRO A 339 16.86 -0.42 1.65
N VAL A 340 16.13 -0.90 0.65
CA VAL A 340 16.43 -0.70 -0.76
C VAL A 340 15.48 0.35 -1.31
N ASN A 341 15.97 1.56 -1.55
CA ASN A 341 15.18 2.65 -2.12
C ASN A 341 15.10 2.51 -3.65
N LEU A 342 13.90 2.60 -4.22
CA LEU A 342 13.67 2.57 -5.66
C LEU A 342 12.98 3.82 -6.15
N TRP A 343 13.61 4.48 -7.12
CA TRP A 343 12.98 5.43 -8.01
C TRP A 343 12.95 4.83 -9.43
N LEU A 344 11.76 4.64 -9.99
CA LEU A 344 11.55 4.01 -11.29
C LEU A 344 10.65 4.87 -12.16
N LYS A 345 11.17 5.28 -13.32
CA LYS A 345 10.41 5.92 -14.39
C LYS A 345 10.49 5.08 -15.65
N GLU A 346 9.35 4.86 -16.28
CA GLU A 346 9.27 4.15 -17.56
C GLU A 346 8.94 5.14 -18.69
N SER A 347 9.53 4.93 -19.85
CA SER A 347 9.27 5.70 -21.07
C SER A 347 8.99 4.77 -22.24
N GLU A 348 7.98 5.11 -23.04
CA GLU A 348 7.69 4.44 -24.30
C GLU A 348 8.21 5.28 -25.46
N VAL A 349 8.97 4.61 -26.34
CA VAL A 349 9.61 5.21 -27.50
C VAL A 349 9.26 4.38 -28.71
N ASP A 350 8.68 5.03 -29.71
CA ASP A 350 8.29 4.41 -30.98
C ASP A 350 9.45 4.47 -31.98
N VAL A 351 9.72 3.35 -32.62
CA VAL A 351 10.83 3.17 -33.56
C VAL A 351 10.27 2.71 -34.90
N ASP A 352 10.70 3.41 -35.95
CA ASP A 352 10.28 3.15 -37.33
C ASP A 352 11.49 3.19 -38.26
N VAL A 353 11.44 2.43 -39.36
CA VAL A 353 12.50 2.37 -40.37
C VAL A 353 11.97 2.96 -41.67
N GLU A 354 12.36 4.21 -41.95
CA GLU A 354 11.98 4.89 -43.20
C GLU A 354 13.02 4.53 -44.29
N GLY A 355 12.54 3.95 -45.39
CA GLY A 355 13.34 3.49 -46.54
C GLY A 355 13.47 4.48 -47.69
#